data_AF-A0A970TQU5-F1
#
_entry.id   AF-A0A970TQU5-F1
#
_cell.length_a   1.000
_cell.length_b   1.000
_cell.length_c   1.000
_cell.angle_alpha   90.00
_cell.angle_beta   90.00
_cell.angle_gamma   90.00
#
_symmetry.space_group_name_H-M   'P 1'
#
loop_
_entity.id
_entity.type
_entity.pdbx_description
1 polymer ?
#
loop_
_entity_poly.entity_id
_entity_poly.type
_entity_poly.pdbx_seq_one_letter_code
_entity_poly.pdbx_strand_id
1 'polypeptide(L)' 'MVKNSTCIKGGRIILENEVLIGKVLIFNGKIVDILDEEIFKNMPSTQEMKIINANEKYVSPGFTKELRIKR' A
#
# COMPACT_ATOMS: atom_id res chain seq x y z
N MET A 1 -1.71 16.22 3.17
CA MET A 1 -1.04 15.05 2.57
C MET A 1 0.46 15.29 2.52
N VAL A 2 1.26 14.24 2.69
CA VAL A 2 2.73 14.39 2.75
C VAL A 2 3.26 14.56 1.33
N LYS A 3 4.05 15.61 1.09
CA LYS A 3 4.71 15.85 -0.21
C LYS A 3 5.57 14.64 -0.62
N ASN A 4 5.64 14.35 -1.91
CA ASN A 4 6.42 13.24 -2.49
C ASN A 4 6.03 11.84 -2.00
N SER A 5 4.75 11.61 -1.69
CA SER A 5 4.28 10.28 -1.31
C SER A 5 4.04 9.38 -2.53
N THR A 6 4.21 8.08 -2.32
CA THR A 6 3.80 7.03 -3.26
C THR A 6 2.46 6.45 -2.81
N CYS A 7 1.52 6.33 -3.74
CA CYS A 7 0.23 5.70 -3.56
C CYS A 7 0.22 4.39 -4.34
N ILE A 8 -0.07 3.27 -3.69
CA ILE A 8 -0.24 1.96 -4.32
C ILE A 8 -1.73 1.59 -4.24
N LYS A 9 -2.37 1.38 -5.38
CA LYS A 9 -3.82 1.09 -5.49
C LYS A 9 -4.13 -0.04 -6.47
N GLY A 10 -5.40 -0.45 -6.55
CA GLY A 10 -5.86 -1.46 -7.50
C GLY A 10 -5.19 -2.83 -7.32
N GLY A 11 -4.89 -3.20 -6.07
CA GLY A 11 -4.25 -4.46 -5.72
C GLY A 11 -4.84 -5.08 -4.45
N ARG A 12 -4.25 -6.20 -4.04
CA ARG A 12 -4.66 -6.95 -2.84
C ARG A 12 -3.52 -6.90 -1.82
N ILE A 13 -3.72 -6.21 -0.71
CA ILE A 13 -2.67 -6.05 0.30
C ILE A 13 -2.72 -7.27 1.22
N ILE A 14 -1.65 -8.06 1.22
CA ILE A 14 -1.50 -9.22 2.10
C ILE A 14 -0.88 -8.74 3.42
N LEU A 15 -1.60 -9.00 4.51
CA LEU A 15 -1.08 -8.91 5.87
C LEU A 15 -0.91 -10.32 6.44
N GLU A 16 -0.44 -10.43 7.69
CA GLU A 16 -0.17 -11.72 8.32
C GLU A 16 -1.39 -12.64 8.36
N ASN A 17 -2.57 -12.09 8.67
CA ASN A 17 -3.78 -12.86 8.92
C ASN A 17 -4.94 -12.53 7.97
N GLU A 18 -4.77 -11.57 7.07
CA GLU A 18 -5.85 -11.10 6.21
C GLU A 18 -5.36 -10.55 4.88
N VAL A 19 -6.29 -10.45 3.92
CA VAL A 19 -6.07 -9.78 2.64
C VAL A 19 -7.04 -8.60 2.56
N LEU A 20 -6.49 -7.40 2.48
CA LEU A 20 -7.27 -6.19 2.29
C LEU A 20 -7.51 -5.95 0.80
N ILE A 21 -8.79 -5.86 0.43
CA ILE A 21 -9.26 -5.63 -0.94
C ILE A 21 -9.91 -4.24 -1.00
N GLY A 22 -9.76 -3.54 -2.13
CA GLY A 22 -10.35 -2.20 -2.29
C GLY A 22 -9.66 -1.12 -1.44
N LYS A 23 -8.42 -1.38 -1.00
CA LYS A 23 -7.62 -0.44 -0.21
C LYS A 23 -6.52 0.21 -1.06
N VAL A 24 -6.07 1.37 -0.59
CA VAL A 24 -4.95 2.15 -1.11
C VAL A 24 -3.91 2.31 0.00
N LEU A 25 -2.66 2.00 -0.31
CA LEU A 25 -1.53 2.17 0.61
C LEU A 25 -0.77 3.45 0.28
N ILE A 26 -0.62 4.33 1.27
CA ILE A 26 0.15 5.57 1.16
C ILE A 26 1.50 5.37 1.84
N PHE A 27 2.58 5.63 1.10
CA PHE A 27 3.95 5.40 1.52
C PHE A 27 4.82 6.65 1.33
N ASN A 28 5.60 7.00 2.35
CA ASN A 28 6.66 8.01 2.26
C ASN A 28 7.79 7.69 3.25
N GLY A 29 8.74 6.85 2.83
CA GLY A 29 9.79 6.29 3.70
C GLY A 29 9.28 5.27 4.75
N LYS A 30 8.00 5.35 5.09
CA LYS A 30 7.22 4.43 5.91
C LYS A 30 5.78 4.39 5.41
N ILE A 31 5.01 3.39 5.84
CA ILE A 31 3.55 3.38 5.65
C ILE A 31 2.99 4.57 6.42
N VAL A 32 2.29 5.45 5.71
CA VAL A 32 1.62 6.63 6.28
C VAL A 32 0.19 6.26 6.65
N ASP A 33 -0.52 5.58 5.73
CA ASP A 33 -1.92 5.23 5.91
C ASP A 33 -2.35 4.10 4.95
N ILE A 34 -3.46 3.44 5.29
CA ILE A 34 -4.18 2.49 4.43
C ILE A 34 -5.65 2.91 4.40
N LEU A 35 -6.10 3.37 3.25
CA LEU A 35 -7.43 3.98 3.06
C LEU A 35 -8.30 3.14 2.13
N ASP A 36 -9.61 3.29 2.21
CA ASP A 36 -10.51 2.77 1.18
C ASP A 36 -10.32 3.50 -0.16
N GLU A 37 -10.41 2.77 -1.27
CA GLU A 37 -10.32 3.36 -2.61
C GLU A 37 -11.40 4.42 -2.85
N GLU A 38 -12.59 4.24 -2.28
CA GLU A 38 -13.69 5.21 -2.41
C GLU A 38 -13.34 6.54 -1.74
N ILE A 39 -12.75 6.48 -0.54
CA ILE A 39 -12.29 7.67 0.17
C ILE A 39 -11.17 8.34 -0.63
N PHE A 40 -10.23 7.55 -1.15
CA PHE A 40 -9.11 8.06 -1.96
C PHE A 40 -9.58 8.75 -3.25
N LYS A 41 -10.59 8.21 -3.94
CA LYS A 41 -11.15 8.81 -5.18
C LYS A 41 -11.77 10.18 -4.94
N ASN A 42 -12.32 10.40 -3.74
CA ASN A 42 -12.94 11.66 -3.36
C ASN A 42 -11.94 12.69 -2.80
N MET A 43 -10.66 12.31 -2.62
CA MET A 43 -9.64 13.25 -2.21
C MET A 43 -9.25 14.18 -3.36
N PRO A 44 -8.99 15.47 -3.09
CA PRO A 44 -8.51 16.40 -4.10
C PRO A 44 -7.23 15.86 -4.74
N SER A 45 -7.14 15.95 -6.07
CA SER A 45 -6.00 15.39 -6.80
C SER A 45 -4.69 16.04 -6.32
N THR A 46 -3.84 15.24 -5.70
CA THR A 46 -2.52 15.71 -5.31
C THR A 46 -1.60 15.62 -6.51
N GLN A 47 -1.39 16.75 -7.18
CA GLN A 47 -0.43 16.92 -8.29
C GLN A 47 1.00 16.42 -7.97
N GLU A 48 1.29 16.08 -6.71
CA GLU A 48 2.62 15.67 -6.23
C GLU A 48 2.70 14.18 -5.79
N MET A 49 1.66 13.35 -5.94
CA MET A 49 1.74 11.92 -5.60
C MET A 49 2.15 11.05 -6.79
N LYS A 50 3.11 10.16 -6.56
CA LYS A 50 3.42 9.06 -7.49
C LYS A 50 2.39 7.94 -7.31
N ILE A 51 1.68 7.59 -8.37
CA ILE A 51 0.69 6.50 -8.34
C ILE A 51 1.28 5.24 -8.96
N ILE A 52 1.18 4.13 -8.24
CA ILE A 52 1.47 2.78 -8.70
C ILE A 52 0.15 2.00 -8.70
N ASN A 53 -0.28 1.55 -9.89
CA ASN A 53 -1.40 0.62 -10.00
C ASN A 53 -0.86 -0.82 -9.94
N ALA A 54 -1.30 -1.58 -8.95
CA ALA A 54 -0.91 -2.97 -8.76
C ALA A 54 -1.60 -3.93 -9.75
N ASN A 55 -2.63 -3.48 -10.48
CA ASN A 55 -3.33 -4.25 -11.52
C ASN A 55 -3.78 -5.64 -11.03
N GLU A 56 -4.56 -5.68 -9.97
CA GLU A 56 -5.07 -6.88 -9.29
C GLU A 56 -4.01 -7.80 -8.67
N LYS A 57 -2.73 -7.41 -8.72
CA LYS A 57 -1.64 -8.17 -8.10
C LYS A 57 -1.60 -7.96 -6.59
N TYR A 58 -0.87 -8.85 -5.93
CA TYR A 58 -0.62 -8.78 -4.50
C TYR A 58 0.46 -7.73 -4.17
N VAL A 59 0.21 -7.01 -3.09
CA VAL A 59 1.17 -6.12 -2.43
C VAL A 59 1.45 -6.74 -1.06
N SER A 60 2.72 -6.98 -0.75
CA SER A 60 3.13 -7.59 0.52
C SER A 60 4.22 -6.76 1.20
N PRO A 61 4.32 -6.84 2.54
CA PRO A 61 5.54 -6.43 3.23
C PRO A 61 6.76 -7.13 2.63
N GLY A 62 7.87 -6.42 2.53
CA GLY A 62 9.14 -7.03 2.13
C GLY A 62 9.55 -8.11 3.15
N PHE A 63 10.03 -9.25 2.65
CA PHE A 63 10.51 -10.32 3.52
C PHE A 63 11.70 -9.85 4.36
N THR A 64 11.60 -9.98 5.67
CA THR A 64 12.73 -9.85 6.57
C THR A 64 13.53 -11.16 6.56
N LYS A 65 14.85 -11.09 6.42
CA LYS A 65 15.75 -12.26 6.28
C LYS A 65 15.83 -13.17 7.52
N GLU A 66 15.03 -12.96 8.56
CA GLU A 66 15.11 -13.72 9.81
C GLU A 66 14.31 -15.03 9.76
N LEU A 67 14.65 -15.90 8.81
CA LEU A 67 14.26 -17.31 8.82
C LEU A 67 15.33 -18.09 9.59
N ARG A 68 15.26 -18.05 10.93
CA ARG A 68 15.94 -19.06 11.76
C ARG A 68 15.17 -20.37 11.61
N ILE A 69 15.58 -21.19 10.66
CA ILE A 69 15.23 -22.62 10.68
C ILE A 69 15.91 -23.19 11.93
N LYS A 70 15.18 -23.25 13.05
CA LYS A 70 15.55 -24.11 14.16
C LYS A 70 15.33 -25.54 13.68
N ARG A 71 16.42 -26.18 13.23
CA ARG A 71 16.50 -27.64 13.15
C ARG A 71 16.60 -28.20 14.56
#